data_AF-A0A151R550-F1
#
_entry.id   AF-A0A151R550-F1
#
_cell.length_a   1.000
_cell.length_b   1.000
_cell.length_c   1.000
_cell.angle_alpha   90.00
_cell.angle_beta   90.00
_cell.angle_gamma   90.00
#
_symmetry.space_group_name_H-M   'P 1'
#
loop_
_entity.id
_entity.type
_entity.pdbx_description
1 polymer ?
#
loop_
_entity_poly.entity_id
_entity_poly.type
_entity_poly.pdbx_seq_one_letter_code
_entity_poly.pdbx_strand_id
1 'polypeptide(L)' 'MERLPLKVSELVDINSWKPAHLSHGGPPLSHLMFADDLLLFGEATEDQARVMERTLEEFCRASGLKINQ' A
#
# COMPACT_ATOMS: atom_id res chain seq x y z
N MET A 1 -5.62 7.32 10.73
CA MET A 1 -5.12 6.99 9.37
C MET A 1 -3.71 6.38 9.39
N GLU A 2 -2.92 6.56 10.45
CA GLU A 2 -1.50 6.13 10.48
C GLU A 2 -1.27 4.60 10.43
N ARG A 3 -2.28 3.80 10.77
CA ARG A 3 -2.15 2.33 10.82
C ARG A 3 -2.02 1.67 9.44
N LEU A 4 -2.57 2.29 8.38
CA LEU A 4 -2.48 1.75 7.02
C LEU A 4 -1.06 1.91 6.44
N PRO A 5 -0.43 3.09 6.48
CA PRO A 5 0.99 3.25 6.13
C PRO A 5 1.93 2.32 6.90
N LEU A 6 1.73 2.18 8.22
CA LEU A 6 2.49 1.23 9.04
C LEU A 6 2.38 -0.21 8.52
N LYS A 7 1.16 -0.64 8.20
CA LYS A 7 0.92 -1.99 7.65
C LYS A 7 1.56 -2.18 6.28
N VAL A 8 1.51 -1.17 5.41
CA VAL A 8 2.15 -1.21 4.09
C VAL A 8 3.66 -1.35 4.24
N SER A 9 4.29 -0.60 5.15
CA SER A 9 5.73 -0.73 5.42
C SER A 9 6.10 -2.14 5.91
N GLU A 10 5.33 -2.72 6.83
CA GLU A 10 5.54 -4.12 7.26
C GLU A 10 5.47 -5.10 6.08
N LEU A 11 4.48 -4.93 5.19
CA LEU A 11 4.30 -5.79 4.02
C LEU A 11 5.44 -5.66 2.99
N VAL A 12 6.04 -4.46 2.89
CA VAL A 12 7.23 -4.22 2.08
C VAL A 12 8.44 -4.92 2.69
N ASP A 13 8.63 -4.84 4.00
CA ASP A 13 9.75 -5.48 4.72
C ASP A 13 9.72 -7.01 4.57
N ILE A 14 8.53 -7.62 4.56
CA ILE A 14 8.38 -9.07 4.32
C ILE A 14 8.35 -9.45 2.84
N ASN A 15 8.61 -8.53 1.91
CA ASN A 15 8.55 -8.71 0.45
C ASN A 15 7.19 -9.18 -0.10
N SER A 16 6.11 -9.05 0.67
CA SER A 16 4.76 -9.36 0.20
C SER A 16 4.21 -8.24 -0.70
N TRP A 17 4.52 -7.00 -0.33
CA TRP A 17 4.20 -5.81 -1.12
C TRP A 17 5.45 -5.31 -1.81
N LYS A 18 5.47 -5.35 -3.14
CA LYS A 18 6.59 -4.89 -3.95
C LYS A 18 6.41 -3.43 -4.33
N PRO A 19 7.22 -2.51 -3.81
CA PRO A 19 7.12 -1.08 -4.11
C PRO A 19 7.47 -0.75 -5.57
N ALA A 20 6.96 0.38 -6.05
CA ALA A 20 7.28 0.90 -7.38
C ALA A 20 8.69 1.52 -7.41
N HIS A 21 9.42 1.28 -8.50
CA HIS A 21 10.72 1.91 -8.74
C HIS A 21 10.58 2.97 -9.84
N LEU A 22 10.74 4.24 -9.48
CA LEU A 22 10.56 5.36 -10.42
C LEU A 22 11.79 5.63 -11.29
N SER A 23 12.97 5.19 -10.84
CA SER A 23 14.23 5.30 -11.57
C SER A 23 15.15 4.13 -11.28
N HIS A 24 16.06 3.83 -12.20
CA HIS A 24 17.11 2.85 -11.96
C HIS A 24 18.01 3.33 -10.80
N GLY A 25 18.07 2.56 -9.72
CA GLY A 25 18.83 2.90 -8.50
C GLY A 25 18.16 3.93 -7.58
N GLY A 26 16.93 4.36 -7.87
CA GLY A 26 16.15 5.21 -6.97
C GLY A 26 15.57 4.44 -5.79
N PRO A 27 15.17 5.11 -4.69
CA PRO A 27 14.51 4.45 -3.59
C PRO A 27 13.17 3.86 -4.03
N PRO A 28 12.80 2.67 -3.52
CA PRO A 28 11.48 2.11 -3.74
C PRO A 28 10.39 3.01 -3.13
N LEU A 29 9.29 3.20 -3.85
CA LEU A 29 8.13 3.95 -3.40
C LEU A 29 6.94 3.00 -3.14
N SER A 30 6.46 2.94 -1.90
CA SER A 30 5.29 2.13 -1.51
C SER A 30 4.05 2.97 -1.20
N HIS A 31 4.22 4.18 -0.65
CA HIS A 31 3.12 5.07 -0.33
C HIS A 31 3.56 6.54 -0.25
N LEU A 32 2.62 7.47 -0.45
CA LEU A 32 2.76 8.90 -0.16
C LEU A 32 1.57 9.36 0.68
N MET A 33 1.85 9.98 1.83
CA MET A 33 0.83 10.46 2.75
C MET A 33 0.77 12.00 2.72
N PHE A 34 -0.42 12.53 2.50
CA PHE A 34 -0.75 13.95 2.57
C PHE A 34 -1.68 14.20 3.78
N ALA A 35 -2.20 15.43 3.91
CA ALA A 35 -3.12 15.76 5.00
C ALA A 35 -4.40 14.91 4.95
N ASP A 36 -4.99 14.77 3.76
CA ASP A 36 -6.27 14.09 3.56
C ASP A 36 -6.16 12.84 2.69
N ASP A 37 -5.09 12.74 1.88
CA ASP A 37 -4.93 11.70 0.86
C ASP A 37 -3.77 10.74 1.18
N LEU A 38 -3.97 9.47 0.84
CA LEU A 38 -2.92 8.45 0.84
C LEU A 38 -2.85 7.82 -0.55
N LEU A 39 -1.69 7.94 -1.20
CA LEU A 39 -1.40 7.24 -2.45
C LEU A 39 -0.61 5.97 -2.14
N LEU A 40 -0.98 4.87 -2.79
CA LEU A 40 -0.34 3.57 -2.66
C LEU A 40 0.32 3.19 -3.98
N PHE A 41 1.53 2.65 -3.90
CA PHE A 41 2.38 2.32 -5.04
C PHE A 41 2.83 0.88 -4.94
N GLY A 42 2.74 0.15 -6.04
CA GLY A 42 3.21 -1.22 -6.14
C GLY A 42 3.63 -1.57 -7.56
N GLU A 43 4.25 -2.75 -7.73
CA GLU A 43 4.54 -3.30 -9.06
C GLU A 43 3.23 -3.45 -9.86
N ALA A 44 3.25 -3.09 -11.15
CA ALA A 44 2.08 -3.16 -12.03
C ALA A 44 1.78 -4.60 -12.47
N THR A 45 1.45 -5.45 -11.50
CA THR A 45 1.10 -6.87 -11.68
C THR A 45 -0.22 -7.19 -10.99
N GLU A 46 -0.95 -8.18 -11.50
CA GLU A 46 -2.21 -8.61 -10.89
C GLU A 46 -2.01 -9.16 -9.48
N ASP A 47 -0.90 -9.87 -9.22
CA ASP A 47 -0.57 -10.37 -7.89
C ASP A 47 -0.42 -9.24 -6.88
N GLN A 48 0.28 -8.16 -7.25
CA GLN A 48 0.40 -7.00 -6.37
C GLN A 48 -0.94 -6.30 -6.18
N ALA A 49 -1.74 -6.13 -7.24
CA ALA A 49 -3.09 -5.57 -7.09
C ALA A 49 -3.95 -6.36 -6.08
N ARG A 50 -3.88 -7.69 -6.11
CA ARG A 50 -4.57 -8.56 -5.12
C ARG A 50 -4.05 -8.39 -3.70
N VAL A 51 -2.73 -8.21 -3.53
CA VAL A 51 -2.13 -7.91 -2.21
C VAL A 51 -2.62 -6.56 -1.71
N MET A 52 -2.67 -5.55 -2.57
CA MET A 52 -3.16 -4.21 -2.23
C MET A 52 -4.63 -4.24 -1.82
N GLU A 53 -5.47 -4.92 -2.60
CA GLU A 53 -6.91 -5.10 -2.32
C GLU A 53 -7.12 -5.75 -0.95
N ARG A 54 -6.48 -6.89 -0.69
CA ARG A 54 -6.59 -7.59 0.61
C ARG A 54 -6.15 -6.72 1.78
N THR A 55 -5.05 -5.99 1.61
CA THR A 55 -4.54 -5.08 2.66
C THR A 55 -5.56 -3.99 2.98
N LEU A 56 -6.18 -3.42 1.96
CA LEU A 56 -7.21 -2.40 2.13
C LEU A 56 -8.51 -2.97 2.73
N GLU A 57 -8.91 -4.17 2.34
CA GLU A 57 -10.07 -4.88 2.92
C GLU A 57 -9.87 -5.18 4.41
N GLU A 58 -8.70 -5.71 4.78
CA GLU A 58 -8.34 -5.96 6.18
C GLU A 58 -8.35 -4.67 7.00
N PHE A 59 -7.79 -3.60 6.44
CA PHE A 59 -7.80 -2.29 7.08
C PHE A 59 -9.22 -1.75 7.24
N CYS A 60 -10.07 -1.86 6.23
CA CYS A 60 -11.47 -1.43 6.27
C CYS A 60 -12.26 -2.21 7.33
N ARG A 61 -12.07 -3.53 7.38
CA ARG A 61 -12.67 -4.39 8.41
C ARG A 61 -12.21 -4.01 9.82
N ALA A 62 -10.94 -3.69 10.01
CA ALA A 62 -10.39 -3.33 11.33
C ALA A 62 -10.76 -1.89 11.77
N SER A 63 -10.90 -0.97 10.82
CA SER A 63 -11.20 0.45 11.08
C SER A 63 -12.69 0.78 11.07
N GLY A 64 -13.53 -0.11 10.51
CA GLY A 64 -14.94 0.17 10.23
C GLY A 64 -15.16 1.12 9.04
N LEU A 65 -14.09 1.46 8.32
CA LEU A 65 -14.15 2.28 7.11
C LEU A 65 -14.57 1.43 5.90
N LYS A 66 -15.04 2.08 4.85
CA LYS A 66 -15.37 1.44 3.57
C LYS A 66 -14.57 2.08 2.46
N ILE A 67 -14.04 1.25 1.57
CA ILE A 67 -13.56 1.68 0.26
C ILE A 67 -14.79 2.03 -0.57
N ASN A 68 -14.80 3.21 -1.17
CA ASN A 68 -15.79 3.54 -2.19
C ASN A 68 -15.26 3.07 -3.54
N GLN A 69 -16.04 2.29 -4.28
CA GLN A 69 -15.70 1.84 -5.63
C GLN A 69 -16.11 2.87 -6.68
#